data_AF-A0A679H612-F1
#
_entry.id   AF-A0A679H612-F1
#
_cell.length_a   1.000
_cell.length_b   1.000
_cell.length_c   1.000
_cell.angle_alpha   90.00
_cell.angle_beta   90.00
_cell.angle_gamma   90.00
#
_symmetry.space_group_name_H-M   'P 1'
#
loop_
_entity.id
_entity.type
_entity.pdbx_description
1 polymer ?
#
loop_
_entity_poly.entity_id
_entity_poly.type
_entity_poly.pdbx_seq_one_letter_code
_entity_poly.pdbx_strand_id
1 'polypeptide(L)'
;MKKFELVLLVMLLMPVSFAVANRHVDIKMEWREGQKTSVDPEWLKVYVDDESKSLYLNFKDGFAPITVEVKDIEKQIVFQTIIFPVVAGEYTLYLGDLSLGQYELYIYNANVKVMGNFNL
;
A
#
# COMPACT_ATOMS: atom_id res chain seq x y z
N MET A 1 -14.90 -44.19 -22.57
CA MET A 1 -14.94 -42.90 -21.86
C MET A 1 -14.04 -42.99 -20.64
N LYS A 2 -12.79 -42.51 -20.71
CA LYS A 2 -11.82 -42.55 -19.59
C LYS A 2 -10.64 -41.56 -19.74
N LYS A 3 -10.72 -40.63 -20.70
CA LYS A 3 -9.65 -39.66 -21.00
C LYS A 3 -10.02 -38.20 -20.71
N PHE A 4 -11.30 -37.89 -20.52
CA PHE A 4 -11.77 -36.53 -20.23
C PHE A 4 -11.68 -36.14 -18.75
N GLU A 5 -11.81 -37.12 -17.84
CA GLU A 5 -11.71 -36.90 -16.38
C GLU A 5 -10.31 -36.40 -15.96
N LEU A 6 -9.25 -36.92 -16.59
CA LEU A 6 -7.87 -36.63 -16.20
C LEU A 6 -7.47 -35.18 -16.54
N VAL A 7 -7.99 -34.62 -17.64
CA VAL A 7 -7.70 -33.23 -18.04
C VAL A 7 -8.36 -32.24 -17.07
N LEU A 8 -9.56 -32.57 -16.57
CA LEU A 8 -10.29 -31.73 -15.61
C LEU A 8 -9.56 -31.67 -14.27
N LEU A 9 -8.99 -32.81 -13.82
CA LEU A 9 -8.26 -32.90 -12.55
C LEU A 9 -6.96 -32.07 -12.56
N VAL A 10 -6.29 -31.96 -13.72
CA VAL A 10 -5.06 -31.16 -13.87
C VAL A 10 -5.37 -29.67 -13.89
N MET A 11 -6.52 -29.24 -14.42
CA MET A 11 -6.93 -27.83 -14.35
C MET A 11 -7.22 -27.37 -12.91
N LEU A 12 -7.72 -28.26 -12.06
CA LEU A 12 -7.94 -28.04 -10.62
C LEU A 12 -6.64 -28.01 -9.79
N LEU A 13 -5.54 -28.55 -10.33
CA LEU A 13 -4.21 -28.58 -9.70
C LEU A 13 -3.33 -27.41 -10.13
N MET A 14 -3.78 -26.56 -11.04
CA MET A 14 -3.14 -25.27 -11.24
C MET A 14 -3.35 -24.48 -9.95
N PRO A 15 -2.30 -23.93 -9.31
CA PRO A 15 -2.52 -22.97 -8.25
C PRO A 15 -3.41 -21.90 -8.86
N VAL A 16 -4.62 -21.77 -8.34
CA VAL A 16 -5.41 -20.57 -8.56
C VAL A 16 -4.49 -19.50 -8.03
N SER A 17 -3.77 -18.82 -8.92
CA SER A 17 -3.06 -17.61 -8.56
C SER A 17 -4.17 -16.73 -8.02
N PHE A 18 -4.27 -16.68 -6.69
CA PHE A 18 -5.00 -15.64 -6.00
C PHE A 18 -4.45 -14.37 -6.63
N ALA A 19 -5.23 -13.75 -7.51
CA ALA A 19 -4.95 -12.41 -7.94
C ALA A 19 -5.12 -11.60 -6.66
N VAL A 20 -4.03 -11.44 -5.91
CA VAL A 20 -3.99 -10.66 -4.69
C VAL A 20 -4.53 -9.29 -5.10
N ALA A 21 -5.71 -8.96 -4.62
CA ALA A 21 -6.43 -7.78 -5.05
C ALA A 21 -5.84 -6.58 -4.31
N ASN A 22 -4.59 -6.22 -4.65
CA ASN A 22 -3.99 -4.97 -4.19
C ASN A 22 -4.89 -3.83 -4.65
N ARG A 23 -5.64 -3.25 -3.72
CA ARG A 23 -6.57 -2.15 -4.01
C ARG A 23 -5.80 -0.84 -3.95
N HIS A 24 -5.99 0.00 -4.95
CA HIS A 24 -5.43 1.35 -4.94
C HIS A 24 -6.03 2.16 -3.76
N VAL A 25 -5.17 2.83 -3.02
CA VAL A 25 -5.57 3.79 -1.98
C VAL A 25 -5.53 5.18 -2.59
N ASP A 26 -6.68 5.84 -2.66
CA ASP A 26 -6.73 7.21 -3.14
C ASP A 26 -6.04 8.14 -2.14
N ILE A 27 -5.04 8.87 -2.64
CA ILE A 27 -4.21 9.76 -1.83
C ILE A 27 -4.36 11.21 -2.27
N LYS A 28 -4.42 12.09 -1.26
CA LYS A 28 -4.29 13.54 -1.42
C LYS A 28 -2.93 13.96 -0.90
N MET A 29 -2.21 14.76 -1.70
CA MET A 29 -0.87 15.23 -1.36
C MET A 29 -0.82 16.76 -1.22
N GLU A 30 -0.11 17.22 -0.20
CA GLU A 30 0.10 18.62 0.13
C GLU A 30 1.60 18.86 0.33
N TRP A 31 2.18 19.65 -0.57
CA TRP A 31 3.59 20.04 -0.52
C TRP A 31 3.77 21.34 0.27
N ARG A 32 4.87 21.45 1.01
CA ARG A 32 5.27 22.69 1.67
C ARG A 32 5.43 23.79 0.60
N GLU A 33 4.94 24.99 0.95
CA GLU A 33 5.06 26.17 0.10
C GLU A 33 6.53 26.44 -0.29
N GLY A 34 6.77 26.72 -1.58
CA GLY A 34 8.12 26.93 -2.12
C GLY A 34 8.90 25.65 -2.49
N GLN A 35 8.44 24.45 -2.12
CA GLN A 35 9.04 23.16 -2.52
C GLN A 35 8.33 22.50 -3.73
N LYS A 36 7.45 23.25 -4.40
CA LYS A 36 6.69 22.80 -5.57
C LYS A 36 7.57 22.75 -6.83
N THR A 37 8.80 22.25 -6.76
CA THR A 37 9.60 21.97 -7.95
C THR A 37 9.14 20.66 -8.54
N SER A 38 8.25 20.73 -9.55
CA SER A 38 7.94 19.69 -10.54
C SER A 38 7.96 18.24 -10.05
N VAL A 39 7.41 17.96 -8.87
CA VAL A 39 7.28 16.58 -8.41
C VAL A 39 6.20 15.92 -9.25
N ASP A 40 6.55 14.81 -9.88
CA ASP A 40 5.63 14.02 -10.69
C ASP A 40 4.37 13.70 -9.84
N PRO A 41 3.15 13.97 -10.32
CA PRO A 41 1.94 13.62 -9.57
C PRO A 41 1.86 12.13 -9.20
N GLU A 42 2.57 11.27 -9.92
CA GLU A 42 2.62 9.81 -9.72
C GLU A 42 3.91 9.36 -8.99
N TRP A 43 4.58 10.26 -8.25
CA TRP A 43 5.83 9.95 -7.54
C TRP A 43 5.68 8.84 -6.48
N LEU A 44 4.47 8.68 -5.95
CA LEU A 44 4.09 7.66 -4.97
C LEU A 44 2.73 7.08 -5.34
N LYS A 45 2.64 5.75 -5.38
CA LYS A 45 1.38 4.99 -5.43
C LYS A 45 1.24 4.15 -4.18
N VAL A 46 0.03 4.07 -3.66
CA VAL A 46 -0.25 3.31 -2.44
C VAL A 46 -1.31 2.26 -2.74
N TYR A 47 -1.05 1.04 -2.29
CA TYR A 47 -1.99 -0.07 -2.38
C TYR A 47 -2.18 -0.72 -1.02
N VAL A 48 -3.33 -1.34 -0.82
CA VAL A 48 -3.62 -2.16 0.36
C VAL A 48 -4.08 -3.55 -0.06
N ASP A 49 -3.67 -4.53 0.73
CA ASP A 49 -4.16 -5.91 0.69
C ASP A 49 -4.69 -6.26 2.09
N ASP A 50 -5.99 -6.54 2.17
CA ASP A 50 -6.70 -6.92 3.39
C ASP A 50 -6.45 -8.37 3.79
N GLU A 51 -6.18 -9.27 2.84
CA GLU A 51 -5.88 -10.68 3.13
C GLU A 51 -4.52 -10.82 3.83
N SER A 52 -3.48 -10.19 3.29
CA SER A 52 -2.15 -10.19 3.90
C SER A 52 -1.95 -9.09 4.95
N LYS A 53 -2.92 -8.17 5.08
CA LYS A 53 -2.83 -6.96 5.91
C LYS A 53 -1.55 -6.19 5.65
N SER A 54 -1.34 -5.84 4.38
CA SER A 54 -0.14 -5.15 3.92
C SER A 54 -0.47 -3.85 3.21
N LEU A 55 0.33 -2.82 3.47
CA LEU A 55 0.34 -1.58 2.70
C LEU A 55 1.57 -1.57 1.80
N TYR A 56 1.38 -1.31 0.51
CA TYR A 56 2.45 -1.24 -0.48
C TYR A 56 2.65 0.20 -0.91
N LEU A 57 3.86 0.73 -0.71
CA LEU A 57 4.24 2.07 -1.13
C LEU A 57 5.21 1.95 -2.31
N ASN A 58 4.74 2.29 -3.50
CA ASN A 58 5.54 2.26 -4.71
C ASN A 58 6.06 3.66 -5.04
N PHE A 59 7.37 3.86 -4.88
CA PHE A 59 8.04 5.12 -5.20
C PHE A 59 8.60 5.05 -6.62
N LYS A 60 8.34 6.09 -7.41
CA LYS A 60 8.85 6.19 -8.78
C LYS A 60 10.37 6.41 -8.85
N ASP A 61 10.93 7.05 -7.84
CA ASP A 61 12.37 7.34 -7.68
C ASP A 61 12.76 7.28 -6.19
N GLY A 62 14.05 7.36 -5.88
CA GLY A 62 14.53 7.54 -4.53
C GLY A 62 13.94 8.81 -3.89
N PHE A 63 13.62 8.73 -2.59
CA PHE A 63 12.99 9.80 -1.85
C PHE A 63 13.61 9.97 -0.47
N ALA A 64 13.47 11.16 0.11
CA ALA A 64 13.91 11.42 1.47
C ALA A 64 13.15 10.51 2.47
N PRO A 65 13.75 10.20 3.64
CA PRO A 65 13.05 9.43 4.67
C PRO A 65 11.68 10.01 4.97
N ILE A 66 10.70 9.13 5.16
CA ILE A 66 9.30 9.52 5.28
C ILE A 66 8.61 8.66 6.35
N THR A 67 7.86 9.32 7.21
CA THR A 67 7.08 8.69 8.27
C THR A 67 5.77 8.20 7.68
N VAL A 68 5.33 7.01 8.06
CA VAL A 68 4.02 6.45 7.75
C VAL A 68 3.29 6.21 9.07
N GLU A 69 2.10 6.78 9.20
CA GLU A 69 1.18 6.59 10.31
C GLU A 69 -0.16 6.05 9.78
N VAL A 70 -0.71 5.08 10.49
CA VAL A 70 -2.08 4.60 10.31
C VAL A 70 -2.86 4.90 11.57
N LYS A 71 -4.04 5.50 11.40
CA LYS A 71 -4.95 5.81 12.49
C LYS A 71 -6.26 5.08 12.32
N ASP A 72 -6.82 4.61 13.43
CA ASP A 72 -8.16 4.03 13.45
C ASP A 72 -9.26 5.11 13.43
N ILE A 73 -10.52 4.66 13.49
CA ILE A 73 -11.70 5.54 13.50
C ILE A 73 -11.75 6.47 14.73
N GLU A 74 -11.11 6.08 15.83
CA GLU A 74 -10.99 6.86 17.07
C GLU A 74 -9.80 7.83 17.03
N LYS A 75 -9.12 7.94 15.87
CA LYS A 75 -7.94 8.78 15.63
C LYS A 75 -6.71 8.35 16.43
N GLN A 76 -6.69 7.14 16.99
CA GLN A 76 -5.52 6.59 17.66
C GLN A 76 -4.50 6.11 16.63
N ILE A 77 -3.21 6.39 16.88
CA ILE A 77 -2.13 5.85 16.04
C ILE A 77 -1.98 4.37 16.38
N VAL A 78 -2.34 3.52 15.43
CA VAL A 78 -2.33 2.06 15.59
C VAL A 78 -1.18 1.40 14.82
N PHE A 79 -0.51 2.15 13.94
CA PHE A 79 0.75 1.76 13.32
C PHE A 79 1.57 3.03 13.00
N GLN A 80 2.87 2.98 13.23
CA GLN A 80 3.79 4.04 12.88
C GLN A 80 5.16 3.47 12.52
N THR A 81 5.75 3.94 11.43
CA THR A 81 7.12 3.60 11.05
C THR A 81 7.77 4.71 10.23
N ILE A 82 9.08 4.63 10.06
CA ILE A 82 9.84 5.48 9.14
C ILE A 82 10.46 4.56 8.08
N ILE A 83 10.29 4.91 6.82
CA ILE A 83 10.94 4.21 5.71
C ILE A 83 11.99 5.09 5.05
N PHE A 84 12.98 4.42 4.45
CA PHE A 84 14.13 5.03 3.78
C PHE A 84 14.13 4.61 2.31
N PRO A 85 13.29 5.22 1.46
CA PRO A 85 13.15 4.82 0.07
C PRO A 85 14.32 5.32 -0.78
N VAL A 86 15.52 4.76 -0.57
CA VAL A 86 16.76 5.22 -1.23
C VAL A 86 16.79 4.96 -2.73
N VAL A 87 15.95 4.05 -3.23
CA VAL A 87 15.79 3.71 -4.64
C VAL A 87 14.31 3.59 -5.01
N ALA A 88 14.00 3.73 -6.31
CA ALA A 88 12.68 3.42 -6.85
C ALA A 88 12.24 1.99 -6.53
N GLY A 89 10.94 1.78 -6.35
CA GLY A 89 10.37 0.46 -6.15
C GLY A 89 9.28 0.42 -5.08
N GLU A 90 8.84 -0.80 -4.79
CA GLU A 90 7.80 -1.08 -3.80
C GLU A 90 8.40 -1.38 -2.42
N TYR A 91 7.81 -0.77 -1.40
CA TYR A 91 8.12 -0.99 0.01
C TYR A 91 6.86 -1.52 0.68
N THR A 92 6.95 -2.73 1.24
CA THR A 92 5.84 -3.39 1.92
C THR A 92 5.88 -3.07 3.42
N LEU A 93 4.75 -2.62 3.95
CA LEU A 93 4.52 -2.44 5.38
C LEU A 93 3.49 -3.45 5.85
N TYR A 94 3.90 -4.30 6.79
CA TYR A 94 3.01 -5.28 7.40
C TYR A 94 2.22 -4.61 8.53
N LEU A 95 0.90 -4.61 8.39
CA LEU A 95 -0.04 -4.03 9.36
C LEU A 95 -0.43 -5.05 10.45
N GLY A 96 0.05 -6.29 10.36
CA GLY A 96 0.05 -7.26 11.46
C GLY A 96 -1.36 -7.57 11.97
N ASP A 97 -1.56 -7.40 13.29
CA ASP A 97 -2.80 -7.78 13.98
C ASP A 97 -3.90 -6.71 13.92
N LEU A 98 -3.75 -5.67 13.09
CA LEU A 98 -4.79 -4.67 12.87
C LEU A 98 -6.13 -5.33 12.51
N SER A 99 -7.19 -4.93 13.21
CA SER A 99 -8.55 -5.43 12.98
C SER A 99 -9.05 -5.05 11.58
N LEU A 100 -10.05 -5.76 11.06
CA LEU A 100 -10.75 -5.31 9.86
C LEU A 100 -11.51 -4.00 10.20
N GLY A 101 -11.49 -3.03 9.30
CA GLY A 101 -12.07 -1.71 9.54
C GLY A 101 -11.51 -0.59 8.67
N GLN A 102 -12.04 0.61 8.90
CA GLN A 102 -11.61 1.85 8.24
C GLN A 102 -10.39 2.46 8.95
N TYR A 103 -9.42 2.86 8.15
CA TYR A 103 -8.19 3.50 8.62
C TYR A 103 -7.85 4.75 7.82
N GLU A 104 -7.27 5.74 8.51
CA GLU A 104 -6.66 6.91 7.90
C GLU A 104 -5.16 6.69 7.75
N LEU A 105 -4.64 6.97 6.56
CA LEU A 105 -3.23 6.90 6.23
C LEU A 105 -2.64 8.31 6.21
N TYR A 106 -1.54 8.51 6.92
CA TYR A 106 -0.72 9.71 6.88
C TYR A 106 0.71 9.34 6.52
N ILE A 107 1.24 9.87 5.42
CA ILE A 107 2.63 9.68 5.02
C ILE A 107 3.29 11.05 4.89
N TYR A 108 4.29 11.36 5.69
CA TYR A 108 4.81 12.72 5.76
C TYR A 108 6.28 12.82 6.13
N ASN A 109 6.89 13.92 5.70
CA ASN A 109 8.17 14.41 6.19
C ASN A 109 8.13 15.94 6.27
N ALA A 110 9.29 16.58 6.34
CA ALA A 110 9.35 18.04 6.38
C ALA A 110 8.69 18.72 5.17
N ASN A 111 8.68 18.07 4.00
CA ASN A 111 8.39 18.70 2.72
C ASN A 111 7.01 18.34 2.16
N VAL A 112 6.50 17.14 2.46
CA VAL A 112 5.24 16.64 1.92
C VAL A 112 4.40 15.99 3.01
N LYS A 113 3.09 16.15 2.89
CA LYS A 113 2.08 15.40 3.63
C LYS A 113 1.16 14.71 2.62
N VAL A 114 1.03 13.41 2.73
CA VAL A 114 0.11 12.57 1.95
C VAL A 114 -0.92 12.00 2.91
N MET A 115 -2.17 12.03 2.49
CA MET A 115 -3.31 11.57 3.28
C MET A 115 -4.17 10.65 2.42
N GLY A 116 -4.60 9.54 2.97
CA GLY A 116 -5.51 8.60 2.30
C GLY A 116 -6.42 7.91 3.30
N ASN A 117 -7.39 7.16 2.80
CA ASN A 117 -8.25 6.30 3.60
C ASN A 117 -8.30 4.92 2.97
N PHE A 118 -8.29 3.87 3.78
CA PHE A 118 -8.38 2.50 3.28
C PHE A 118 -9.15 1.61 4.26
N ASN A 119 -9.59 0.46 3.75
CA ASN A 119 -10.16 -0.60 4.57
C ASN A 119 -9.17 -1.77 4.63
N LEU A 120 -9.02 -2.33 5.83
CA LEU A 120 -8.62 -3.72 6.00
C LEU A 120 -9.86 -4.58 6.18
#